data_AF-A0A7X4DZ89-F1
#
_entry.id   AF-A0A7X4DZ89-F1
#
_cell.length_a   1.000
_cell.length_b   1.000
_cell.length_c   1.000
_cell.angle_alpha   90.00
_cell.angle_beta   90.00
_cell.angle_gamma   90.00
#
_symmetry.space_group_name_H-M   'P 1'
#
loop_
_entity.id
_entity.type
_entity.pdbx_description
1 polymer ?
#
loop_
_entity_poly.entity_id
_entity_poly.type
_entity_poly.pdbx_seq_one_letter_code
_entity_poly.pdbx_strand_id
1 'polypeptide(L)'
;MKRHPTSLPVFAAMACLAWAACADSPTEPPRFTLSGTVSDPRLEGMVVPGATVRLAGTGASATTGADGRYRLPNVAGTRTVMVSAQPSYLSESAQITMDADRTLDFALEHTGEPPFAGTPWITPDIITSSDPTSFGTVTYAGRGIRLVFDRRLARWTRVNAYLFDTLFGMREVEFQLNPEFADTVATRTEVDRFGPAIGRLPAALLSNLRQVQINAGDGLFGGSSHTGGLLIHTEDDATAFAIDRGFLEEVLLHEAAHMSLDMLYADSADWLAAAAADGVYISEYARDYPQREDVAESILMYFAVRYVPDRLTPELHWLIVTTIPNRIAYFDEKRPDMSPFALTSSPLAAPDLETMRPLPRTWRPFEAPLIWRR
;
A
#
# COMPACT_ATOMS: atom_id res chain seq x y z
N MET A 1 -94.80 62.80 49.12
CA MET A 1 -93.55 63.32 48.53
C MET A 1 -92.86 62.18 47.78
N LYS A 2 -92.76 62.27 46.44
CA LYS A 2 -91.96 61.34 45.63
C LYS A 2 -90.49 61.76 45.69
N ARG A 3 -89.58 60.81 45.91
CA ARG A 3 -88.23 60.75 45.31
C ARG A 3 -87.58 59.40 45.64
N HIS A 4 -87.19 58.69 44.59
CA HIS A 4 -86.36 57.47 44.63
C HIS A 4 -84.96 57.75 45.17
N PRO A 5 -84.24 56.70 45.63
CA PRO A 5 -82.95 56.44 45.00
C PRO A 5 -82.62 54.95 44.75
N THR A 6 -82.17 54.70 43.51
CA THR A 6 -80.98 53.95 43.05
C THR A 6 -80.57 52.61 43.70
N SER A 7 -80.62 51.57 42.86
CA SER A 7 -80.00 50.25 42.96
C SER A 7 -78.50 50.25 42.59
N LEU A 8 -77.70 49.47 43.32
CA LEU A 8 -76.36 48.98 42.95
C LEU A 8 -76.41 47.44 42.91
N PRO A 9 -75.86 46.74 41.90
CA PRO A 9 -75.79 45.29 41.90
C PRO A 9 -74.52 44.78 42.57
N VAL A 10 -74.64 43.70 43.34
CA VAL A 10 -73.54 42.93 43.93
C VAL A 10 -72.97 41.99 42.85
N PHE A 11 -71.67 42.09 42.56
CA PHE A 11 -70.95 41.09 41.76
C PHE A 11 -70.63 39.88 42.64
N ALA A 12 -71.15 38.71 42.29
CA ALA A 12 -70.71 37.42 42.82
C ALA A 12 -69.63 36.84 41.89
N ALA A 13 -68.40 36.73 42.38
CA ALA A 13 -67.32 36.05 41.66
C ALA A 13 -67.46 34.52 41.84
N MET A 14 -67.81 33.82 40.77
CA MET A 14 -67.66 32.36 40.67
C MET A 14 -66.20 32.03 40.44
N ALA A 15 -65.54 31.40 41.42
CA ALA A 15 -64.24 30.80 41.24
C ALA A 15 -64.40 29.46 40.51
N CYS A 16 -64.11 29.44 39.20
CA CYS A 16 -63.86 28.20 38.48
C CYS A 16 -62.48 27.65 38.88
N LEU A 17 -62.44 26.56 39.63
CA LEU A 17 -61.24 25.73 39.75
C LEU A 17 -61.01 25.01 38.42
N ALA A 18 -60.07 25.49 37.62
CA ALA A 18 -59.52 24.73 36.50
C ALA A 18 -58.54 23.68 37.05
N TRP A 19 -58.89 22.41 36.90
CA TRP A 19 -57.98 21.30 37.18
C TRP A 19 -56.96 21.25 36.03
N ALA A 20 -55.79 21.85 36.23
CA ALA A 20 -54.67 21.66 35.32
C ALA A 20 -54.15 20.23 35.52
N ALA A 21 -54.45 19.33 34.58
CA ALA A 21 -53.72 18.09 34.47
C ALA A 21 -52.27 18.43 34.12
N CYS A 22 -51.35 18.19 35.06
CA CYS A 22 -49.92 18.17 34.77
C CYS A 22 -49.70 17.06 33.73
N ALA A 23 -49.57 17.42 32.46
CA ALA A 23 -48.98 16.53 31.49
C ALA A 23 -47.51 16.34 31.90
N ASP A 24 -47.14 15.15 32.34
CA ASP A 24 -45.74 14.79 32.55
C ASP A 24 -44.98 15.12 31.26
N SER A 25 -43.98 15.99 31.37
CA SER A 25 -43.03 16.24 30.27
C SER A 25 -42.48 14.88 29.83
N PRO A 26 -42.43 14.57 28.52
CA PRO A 26 -41.87 13.30 28.07
C PRO A 26 -40.44 13.18 28.60
N THR A 27 -40.21 12.18 29.45
CA THR A 27 -38.89 11.89 30.01
C THR A 27 -37.95 11.58 28.85
N GLU A 28 -36.86 12.32 28.75
CA GLU A 28 -35.85 12.08 27.72
C GLU A 28 -35.32 10.65 27.86
N PRO A 29 -35.26 9.86 26.77
CA PRO A 29 -34.79 8.48 26.87
C PRO A 29 -33.36 8.43 27.40
N PRO A 30 -33.03 7.43 28.24
CA PRO A 30 -31.69 7.30 28.81
C PRO A 30 -30.63 7.17 27.72
N ARG A 31 -29.47 7.77 27.96
CA ARG A 31 -28.34 7.85 27.02
C ARG A 31 -27.14 7.10 27.59
N PHE A 32 -26.45 6.36 26.72
CA PHE A 32 -25.34 5.48 27.07
C PHE A 32 -24.17 5.63 26.08
N THR A 33 -23.05 5.01 26.39
CA THR A 33 -21.89 4.92 25.51
C THR A 33 -21.93 3.61 24.71
N LEU A 34 -21.75 3.73 23.40
CA LEU A 34 -21.42 2.60 22.53
C LEU A 34 -19.92 2.64 22.23
N SER A 35 -19.22 1.54 22.45
CA SER A 35 -17.81 1.36 22.07
C SER A 35 -17.61 0.04 21.33
N GLY A 36 -16.42 -0.17 20.77
CA GLY A 36 -16.09 -1.43 20.12
C GLY A 36 -14.79 -1.34 19.35
N THR A 37 -14.50 -2.43 18.63
CA THR A 37 -13.32 -2.58 17.78
C THR A 37 -13.76 -2.96 16.37
N VAL A 38 -13.06 -2.45 15.36
CA VAL A 38 -13.20 -2.91 13.97
C VAL A 38 -11.93 -3.68 13.61
N SER A 39 -12.10 -4.89 13.10
CA SER A 39 -11.03 -5.86 12.85
C SER A 39 -11.09 -6.45 11.45
N ASP A 40 -9.97 -6.99 11.00
CA ASP A 40 -9.87 -7.80 9.79
C ASP A 40 -9.66 -9.26 10.20
N PRO A 41 -10.53 -10.20 9.79
CA PRO A 41 -10.48 -11.58 10.27
C PRO A 41 -9.36 -12.42 9.63
N ARG A 42 -8.62 -11.91 8.62
CA ARG A 42 -7.61 -12.69 7.89
C ARG A 42 -6.38 -13.05 8.72
N LEU A 43 -6.10 -12.28 9.77
CA LEU A 43 -5.02 -12.55 10.71
C LEU A 43 -5.43 -12.14 12.13
N GLU A 44 -5.01 -12.94 13.11
CA GLU A 44 -5.29 -12.65 14.51
C GLU A 44 -4.67 -11.31 14.92
N GLY A 45 -5.46 -10.47 15.60
CA GLY A 45 -5.02 -9.16 16.08
C GLY A 45 -4.97 -8.06 15.02
N MET A 46 -5.36 -8.34 13.76
CA MET A 46 -5.48 -7.28 12.76
C MET A 46 -6.70 -6.40 13.02
N VAL A 47 -6.41 -5.11 13.13
CA VAL A 47 -7.38 -4.05 13.40
C VAL A 47 -7.51 -3.14 12.18
N VAL A 48 -8.67 -2.51 12.04
CA VAL A 48 -8.98 -1.58 10.94
C VAL A 48 -9.03 -0.15 11.49
N PRO A 49 -7.88 0.57 11.56
CA PRO A 49 -7.88 2.00 11.88
C PRO A 49 -8.53 2.81 10.76
N GLY A 50 -9.06 4.00 11.09
CA GLY A 50 -9.68 4.88 10.10
C GLY A 50 -11.08 4.47 9.62
N ALA A 51 -11.62 3.34 10.10
CA ALA A 51 -12.98 2.91 9.81
C ALA A 51 -13.99 3.90 10.38
N THR A 52 -14.97 4.32 9.58
CA THR A 52 -16.04 5.20 10.03
C THR A 52 -17.21 4.38 10.56
N VAL A 53 -17.55 4.57 11.83
CA VAL A 53 -18.72 3.98 12.51
C VAL A 53 -19.79 5.05 12.67
N ARG A 54 -20.99 4.80 12.16
CA ARG A 54 -22.07 5.79 12.02
C ARG A 54 -23.37 5.24 12.60
N LEU A 55 -24.15 6.09 13.26
CA LEU A 55 -25.50 5.73 13.70
C LEU A 55 -26.52 6.18 12.65
N ALA A 56 -27.19 5.22 12.00
CA ALA A 56 -28.14 5.48 10.93
C ALA A 56 -29.28 6.41 11.38
N GLY A 57 -29.67 7.33 10.50
CA GLY A 57 -30.70 8.32 10.78
C GLY A 57 -30.28 9.41 11.77
N THR A 58 -29.00 9.50 12.12
CA THR A 58 -28.44 10.55 12.99
C THR A 58 -27.18 11.15 12.38
N GLY A 59 -26.68 12.25 12.96
CA GLY A 59 -25.36 12.82 12.63
C GLY A 59 -24.20 12.26 13.45
N ALA A 60 -24.45 11.30 14.35
CA ALA A 60 -23.42 10.75 15.23
C ALA A 60 -22.52 9.76 14.48
N SER A 61 -21.21 9.98 14.57
CA SER A 61 -20.18 9.12 13.99
C SER A 61 -18.90 9.15 14.81
N ALA A 62 -18.08 8.12 14.64
CA ALA A 62 -16.74 7.98 15.20
C ALA A 62 -15.82 7.34 14.16
N THR A 63 -14.53 7.63 14.25
CA THR A 63 -13.48 6.96 13.46
C THR A 63 -12.67 6.07 14.37
N THR A 64 -12.34 4.87 13.92
CA THR A 64 -11.50 3.96 14.72
C THR A 64 -10.08 4.48 14.84
N GLY A 65 -9.50 4.37 16.04
CA GLY A 65 -8.11 4.69 16.33
C GLY A 65 -7.13 3.66 15.78
N ALA A 66 -5.85 3.85 16.06
CA ALA A 66 -4.74 2.96 15.69
C ALA A 66 -4.94 1.50 16.11
N ASP A 67 -5.62 1.29 17.22
CA ASP A 67 -5.96 0.00 17.81
C ASP A 67 -7.31 -0.55 17.32
N GLY A 68 -7.89 0.06 16.29
CA GLY A 68 -9.20 -0.29 15.74
C GLY A 68 -10.37 0.10 16.62
N ARG A 69 -10.16 0.78 17.76
CA ARG A 69 -11.25 1.08 18.70
C ARG A 69 -12.02 2.33 18.32
N TYR A 70 -13.33 2.32 18.56
CA TYR A 70 -14.19 3.48 18.42
C TYR A 70 -15.02 3.73 19.70
N ARG A 71 -15.51 4.97 19.85
CA ARG A 71 -16.38 5.38 20.95
C ARG A 71 -17.41 6.41 20.51
N LEU A 72 -18.68 6.11 20.75
CA LEU A 72 -19.85 6.94 20.47
C LEU A 72 -20.62 7.20 21.78
N PRO A 73 -20.47 8.39 22.41
CA PRO A 73 -21.25 8.74 23.59
C PRO A 73 -22.69 9.14 23.23
N ASN A 74 -23.53 9.28 24.26
CA ASN A 74 -24.86 9.88 24.19
C ASN A 74 -25.88 9.17 23.27
N VAL A 75 -25.74 7.85 23.13
CA VAL A 75 -26.60 7.00 22.29
C VAL A 75 -27.81 6.52 23.08
N ALA A 76 -29.01 6.67 22.54
CA ALA A 76 -30.25 6.26 23.19
C ALA A 76 -31.10 5.38 22.28
N GLY A 77 -31.87 4.47 22.88
CA GLY A 77 -32.83 3.60 22.20
C GLY A 77 -32.18 2.58 21.26
N THR A 78 -32.99 2.03 20.36
CA THR A 78 -32.51 1.13 19.30
C THR A 78 -31.90 1.93 18.15
N ARG A 79 -30.72 1.51 17.71
CA ARG A 79 -29.95 2.12 16.62
C ARG A 79 -29.47 1.05 15.65
N THR A 80 -29.44 1.40 14.38
CA THR A 80 -28.65 0.68 13.38
C THR A 80 -27.28 1.35 13.30
N VAL A 81 -26.23 0.59 13.59
CA VAL A 81 -24.84 1.00 13.50
C VAL A 81 -24.31 0.53 12.15
N MET A 82 -23.72 1.43 11.38
CA MET A 82 -23.11 1.13 10.08
C MET A 82 -21.62 1.42 10.17
N VAL A 83 -20.80 0.49 9.68
CA VAL A 83 -19.34 0.63 9.64
C VAL A 83 -18.86 0.56 8.19
N SER A 84 -17.90 1.41 7.85
CA SER A 84 -17.30 1.48 6.50
C SER A 84 -15.82 1.81 6.57
N ALA A 85 -14.98 1.06 5.86
CA ALA A 85 -13.56 1.35 5.64
C ALA A 85 -13.23 1.24 4.14
N GLN A 86 -13.86 2.10 3.35
CA GLN A 86 -13.69 2.11 1.89
C GLN A 86 -12.32 2.70 1.48
N PRO A 87 -11.77 2.30 0.32
CA PRO A 87 -12.33 1.32 -0.63
C PRO A 87 -12.02 -0.14 -0.30
N SER A 88 -11.17 -0.41 0.68
CA SER A 88 -10.56 -1.72 0.92
C SER A 88 -11.51 -2.75 1.57
N TYR A 89 -12.54 -2.30 2.27
CA TYR A 89 -13.44 -3.21 3.01
C TYR A 89 -14.91 -3.06 2.63
N LEU A 90 -15.62 -4.19 2.66
CA LEU A 90 -17.08 -4.22 2.58
C LEU A 90 -17.69 -3.52 3.81
N SER A 91 -18.77 -2.77 3.60
CA SER A 91 -19.48 -2.11 4.70
C SER A 91 -20.38 -3.10 5.42
N GLU A 92 -20.44 -2.99 6.73
CA GLU A 92 -21.25 -3.85 7.59
C GLU A 92 -22.25 -3.04 8.41
N SER A 93 -23.31 -3.69 8.89
CA SER A 93 -24.25 -3.04 9.79
C SER A 93 -24.88 -4.00 10.80
N ALA A 94 -25.16 -3.50 11.99
CA ALA A 94 -25.82 -4.25 13.04
C ALA A 94 -26.80 -3.36 13.82
N GLN A 95 -27.88 -3.95 14.32
CA GLN A 95 -28.77 -3.27 15.24
C GLN A 95 -28.34 -3.49 16.69
N ILE A 96 -28.43 -2.44 17.49
CA ILE A 96 -28.19 -2.50 18.93
C ILE A 96 -29.22 -1.68 19.69
N THR A 97 -29.69 -2.20 20.82
CA THR A 97 -30.55 -1.48 21.76
C THR A 97 -29.74 -1.02 22.96
N MET A 98 -29.79 0.29 23.25
CA MET A 98 -29.06 0.89 24.36
C MET A 98 -29.93 0.93 25.62
N ASP A 99 -29.60 0.07 26.58
CA ASP A 99 -30.17 -0.04 27.93
C ASP A 99 -29.10 0.08 29.04
N ALA A 100 -27.83 0.07 28.64
CA ALA A 100 -26.62 0.30 29.42
C ALA A 100 -25.50 0.73 28.45
N ASP A 101 -24.30 0.99 28.94
CA ASP A 101 -23.12 1.05 28.07
C ASP A 101 -22.96 -0.31 27.34
N ARG A 102 -22.72 -0.27 26.04
CA ARG A 102 -22.64 -1.47 25.20
C ARG A 102 -21.36 -1.50 24.39
N THR A 103 -20.87 -2.72 24.15
CA THR A 103 -19.79 -2.99 23.21
C THR A 103 -20.36 -3.69 21.98
N LEU A 104 -19.93 -3.25 20.80
CA LEU A 104 -20.28 -3.86 19.52
C LEU A 104 -19.02 -3.91 18.63
N ASP A 105 -18.49 -5.10 18.41
CA ASP A 105 -17.33 -5.28 17.54
C ASP A 105 -17.79 -5.61 16.11
N PHE A 106 -16.97 -5.22 15.14
CA PHE A 106 -17.14 -5.56 13.73
C PHE A 106 -15.90 -6.26 13.19
N ALA A 107 -16.11 -7.30 12.39
CA ALA A 107 -15.10 -7.88 11.53
C ALA A 107 -15.47 -7.51 10.09
N LEU A 108 -14.58 -6.83 9.37
CA LEU A 108 -14.82 -6.44 7.99
C LEU A 108 -14.06 -7.34 7.03
N GLU A 109 -14.75 -7.82 6.01
CA GLU A 109 -14.12 -8.53 4.90
C GLU A 109 -13.49 -7.54 3.91
N HIS A 110 -12.29 -7.85 3.43
CA HIS A 110 -11.64 -7.10 2.35
C HIS A 110 -12.41 -7.28 1.04
N THR A 111 -12.43 -6.27 0.18
CA THR A 111 -13.20 -6.28 -1.09
C THR A 111 -12.66 -7.24 -2.15
N GLY A 112 -11.46 -7.81 -1.94
CA GLY A 112 -10.76 -8.59 -2.96
C GLY A 112 -10.14 -7.76 -4.10
N GLU A 113 -10.29 -6.43 -4.09
CA GLU A 113 -9.81 -5.57 -5.17
C GLU A 113 -8.38 -5.07 -4.92
N PRO A 114 -7.45 -5.28 -5.87
CA PRO A 114 -6.09 -4.74 -5.74
C PRO A 114 -6.09 -3.20 -5.71
N PRO A 115 -5.33 -2.58 -4.80
CA PRO A 115 -5.27 -1.12 -4.69
C PRO A 115 -4.42 -0.45 -5.77
N PHE A 116 -3.52 -1.19 -6.42
CA PHE A 116 -2.55 -0.63 -7.36
C PHE A 116 -2.66 -1.29 -8.74
N ALA A 117 -2.31 -0.57 -9.81
CA ALA A 117 -2.13 -1.19 -11.13
C ALA A 117 -0.82 -2.00 -11.19
N GLY A 118 0.26 -1.43 -10.65
CA GLY A 118 1.58 -2.04 -10.46
C GLY A 118 2.37 -1.23 -9.42
N THR A 119 3.23 -1.89 -8.68
CA THR A 119 3.90 -1.35 -7.49
C THR A 119 5.14 -0.50 -7.75
N PRO A 120 5.93 -0.68 -8.84
CA PRO A 120 7.09 0.17 -9.11
C PRO A 120 6.78 1.65 -9.31
N TRP A 121 5.51 2.00 -9.53
CA TRP A 121 5.09 3.35 -9.92
C TRP A 121 4.28 4.08 -8.83
N ILE A 122 4.30 3.57 -7.59
CA ILE A 122 3.50 4.11 -6.49
C ILE A 122 4.15 5.37 -5.91
N THR A 123 5.44 5.29 -5.56
CA THR A 123 6.22 6.41 -5.04
C THR A 123 7.70 6.24 -5.41
N PRO A 124 8.40 7.31 -5.84
CA PRO A 124 9.83 7.28 -6.20
C PRO A 124 10.76 7.43 -4.99
N ASP A 125 10.18 7.38 -3.79
CA ASP A 125 10.88 7.63 -2.54
C ASP A 125 11.25 6.33 -1.80
N ILE A 126 10.94 5.12 -2.33
CA ILE A 126 11.22 3.88 -1.61
C ILE A 126 12.72 3.65 -1.53
N ILE A 127 13.45 3.81 -2.64
CA ILE A 127 14.90 3.85 -2.68
C ILE A 127 15.32 5.09 -3.45
N THR A 128 16.21 5.89 -2.86
CA THR A 128 16.62 7.18 -3.41
C THR A 128 18.09 7.17 -3.76
N SER A 129 18.49 8.13 -4.59
CA SER A 129 19.91 8.36 -4.92
C SER A 129 20.81 8.61 -3.70
N SER A 130 20.24 9.00 -2.56
CA SER A 130 20.95 9.24 -1.29
C SER A 130 21.26 7.96 -0.50
N ASP A 131 20.64 6.84 -0.84
CA ASP A 131 20.88 5.56 -0.17
C ASP A 131 22.27 5.01 -0.46
N PRO A 132 22.86 4.26 0.49
CA PRO A 132 24.16 3.63 0.29
C PRO A 132 24.10 2.68 -0.91
N THR A 133 25.15 2.72 -1.72
CA THR A 133 25.32 1.80 -2.84
C THR A 133 26.48 0.85 -2.57
N SER A 134 26.27 -0.43 -2.87
CA SER A 134 27.33 -1.44 -2.92
C SER A 134 28.17 -1.36 -4.19
N PHE A 135 27.76 -0.55 -5.18
CA PHE A 135 28.47 -0.37 -6.43
C PHE A 135 29.86 0.23 -6.19
N GLY A 136 30.87 -0.45 -6.71
CA GLY A 136 32.28 -0.16 -6.46
C GLY A 136 33.07 0.00 -7.74
N THR A 137 34.24 -0.64 -7.79
CA THR A 137 35.18 -0.52 -8.89
C THR A 137 34.56 -0.95 -10.21
N VAL A 138 34.88 -0.24 -11.28
CA VAL A 138 34.50 -0.55 -12.66
C VAL A 138 35.77 -0.59 -13.51
N THR A 139 36.05 -1.74 -14.10
CA THR A 139 37.21 -1.97 -14.96
C THR A 139 36.75 -2.32 -16.38
N TYR A 140 37.21 -1.59 -17.38
CA TYR A 140 36.93 -1.95 -18.77
C TYR A 140 37.73 -3.21 -19.14
N ALA A 141 37.02 -4.29 -19.47
CA ALA A 141 37.59 -5.60 -19.77
C ALA A 141 37.80 -5.83 -21.27
N GLY A 142 37.49 -4.83 -22.11
CA GLY A 142 37.62 -4.91 -23.56
C GLY A 142 36.31 -5.29 -24.24
N ARG A 143 36.42 -6.05 -25.33
CA ARG A 143 35.27 -6.49 -26.12
C ARG A 143 35.24 -8.00 -26.24
N GLY A 144 34.05 -8.58 -26.30
CA GLY A 144 33.90 -10.02 -26.51
C GLY A 144 32.51 -10.41 -26.99
N ILE A 145 32.44 -11.58 -27.63
CA ILE A 145 31.15 -12.15 -28.03
C ILE A 145 30.39 -12.59 -26.78
N ARG A 146 29.18 -12.04 -26.60
CA ARG A 146 28.21 -12.47 -25.60
C ARG A 146 26.89 -12.80 -26.28
N LEU A 147 26.14 -13.72 -25.67
CA LEU A 147 24.77 -14.00 -26.06
C LEU A 147 23.88 -13.13 -25.16
N VAL A 148 23.32 -12.07 -25.72
CA VAL A 148 22.46 -11.12 -25.01
C VAL A 148 21.02 -11.25 -25.49
N PHE A 149 20.06 -11.00 -24.63
CA PHE A 149 18.66 -10.96 -25.03
C PHE A 149 18.33 -9.56 -25.55
N ASP A 150 17.77 -9.48 -26.76
CA ASP A 150 17.31 -8.23 -27.35
C ASP A 150 15.78 -8.23 -27.41
N ARG A 151 15.14 -7.40 -26.59
CA ARG A 151 13.68 -7.37 -26.46
C ARG A 151 13.01 -6.85 -27.73
N ARG A 152 13.66 -5.93 -28.44
CA ARG A 152 13.19 -5.36 -29.72
C ARG A 152 13.01 -6.44 -30.78
N LEU A 153 13.87 -7.46 -30.74
CA LEU A 153 13.85 -8.61 -31.64
C LEU A 153 13.20 -9.85 -31.02
N ALA A 154 12.82 -9.78 -29.74
CA ALA A 154 12.33 -10.88 -28.92
C ALA A 154 13.18 -12.17 -29.01
N ARG A 155 14.51 -12.04 -29.06
CA ARG A 155 15.41 -13.20 -29.23
C ARG A 155 16.80 -12.97 -28.62
N TRP A 156 17.47 -14.09 -28.35
CA TRP A 156 18.89 -14.11 -28.00
C TRP A 156 19.75 -13.84 -29.24
N THR A 157 20.69 -12.88 -29.13
CA THR A 157 21.56 -12.43 -30.21
C THR A 157 23.01 -12.48 -29.76
N ARG A 158 23.91 -12.95 -30.64
CA ARG A 158 25.35 -12.86 -30.39
C ARG A 158 25.87 -11.50 -30.82
N VAL A 159 26.45 -10.75 -29.88
CA VAL A 159 27.00 -9.42 -30.14
C VAL A 159 28.43 -9.33 -29.62
N ASN A 160 29.26 -8.53 -30.28
CA ASN A 160 30.59 -8.18 -29.78
C ASN A 160 30.47 -7.04 -28.76
N ALA A 161 30.04 -7.38 -27.55
CA ALA A 161 29.72 -6.44 -26.48
C ALA A 161 30.97 -5.70 -25.98
N TYR A 162 30.76 -4.49 -25.47
CA TYR A 162 31.69 -3.84 -24.56
C TYR A 162 31.51 -4.43 -23.17
N LEU A 163 32.60 -4.82 -22.54
CA LEU A 163 32.59 -5.55 -21.27
C LEU A 163 33.20 -4.70 -20.16
N PHE A 164 32.52 -4.62 -19.03
CA PHE A 164 33.05 -4.01 -17.82
C PHE A 164 32.89 -4.97 -16.64
N ASP A 165 34.00 -5.22 -15.95
CA ASP A 165 33.99 -5.97 -14.69
C ASP A 165 33.73 -4.98 -13.56
N THR A 166 32.65 -5.20 -12.82
CA THR A 166 32.19 -4.31 -11.76
C THR A 166 32.09 -5.03 -10.43
N LEU A 167 32.28 -4.31 -9.32
CA LEU A 167 32.07 -4.84 -7.97
C LEU A 167 30.78 -4.31 -7.35
N PHE A 168 30.02 -5.21 -6.72
CA PHE A 168 28.92 -4.92 -5.82
C PHE A 168 29.26 -5.50 -4.45
N GLY A 169 29.83 -4.68 -3.57
CA GLY A 169 30.50 -5.15 -2.37
C GLY A 169 31.67 -6.09 -2.74
N MET A 170 31.56 -7.37 -2.41
CA MET A 170 32.55 -8.40 -2.75
C MET A 170 32.20 -9.20 -4.02
N ARG A 171 31.08 -8.90 -4.67
CA ARG A 171 30.58 -9.66 -5.81
C ARG A 171 31.03 -9.03 -7.12
N GLU A 172 31.65 -9.83 -7.98
CA GLU A 172 31.94 -9.44 -9.36
C GLU A 172 30.70 -9.60 -10.24
N VAL A 173 30.42 -8.60 -11.06
CA VAL A 173 29.29 -8.56 -12.00
C VAL A 173 29.79 -8.03 -13.34
N GLU A 174 29.53 -8.77 -14.42
CA GLU A 174 29.91 -8.37 -15.78
C GLU A 174 28.81 -7.51 -16.42
N PHE A 175 29.12 -6.25 -16.73
CA PHE A 175 28.27 -5.42 -17.57
C PHE A 175 28.57 -5.70 -19.04
N GLN A 176 27.52 -6.03 -19.79
CA GLN A 176 27.57 -6.40 -21.21
C GLN A 176 26.78 -5.36 -21.99
N LEU A 177 27.48 -4.44 -22.64
CA LEU A 177 26.84 -3.37 -23.41
C LEU A 177 26.90 -3.66 -24.91
N ASN A 178 25.75 -3.56 -25.56
CA ASN A 178 25.60 -3.84 -26.97
C ASN A 178 26.48 -2.91 -27.83
N PRO A 179 27.10 -3.37 -28.93
CA PRO A 179 27.93 -2.56 -29.83
C PRO A 179 27.28 -1.26 -30.35
N GLU A 180 25.96 -1.13 -30.30
CA GLU A 180 25.19 0.04 -30.77
C GLU A 180 25.49 1.35 -30.01
N PHE A 181 26.05 1.29 -28.80
CA PHE A 181 26.52 2.47 -28.05
C PHE A 181 27.78 3.12 -28.64
N ALA A 182 28.27 2.65 -29.80
CA ALA A 182 29.37 3.19 -30.60
C ALA A 182 30.77 3.14 -29.97
N ASP A 183 30.98 3.55 -28.72
CA ASP A 183 32.30 3.64 -28.08
C ASP A 183 32.32 3.36 -26.56
N THR A 184 33.53 3.36 -25.98
CA THR A 184 33.76 3.08 -24.56
C THR A 184 33.29 4.19 -23.63
N VAL A 185 33.13 5.43 -24.11
CA VAL A 185 32.68 6.57 -23.31
C VAL A 185 31.16 6.52 -23.12
N ALA A 186 30.43 6.30 -24.21
CA ALA A 186 28.98 6.11 -24.15
C ALA A 186 28.61 4.87 -23.32
N THR A 187 29.29 3.75 -23.53
CA THR A 187 29.04 2.55 -22.73
C THR A 187 29.41 2.73 -21.25
N ARG A 188 30.53 3.40 -20.95
CA ARG A 188 30.87 3.72 -19.56
C ARG A 188 29.81 4.61 -18.90
N THR A 189 29.22 5.54 -19.64
CA THR A 189 28.14 6.41 -19.14
C THR A 189 26.94 5.61 -18.66
N GLU A 190 26.53 4.57 -19.40
CA GLU A 190 25.42 3.71 -18.97
C GLU A 190 25.78 2.84 -17.76
N VAL A 191 27.03 2.34 -17.67
CA VAL A 191 27.51 1.64 -16.47
C VAL A 191 27.44 2.55 -15.24
N ASP A 192 27.90 3.80 -15.37
CA ASP A 192 27.87 4.78 -14.28
C ASP A 192 26.44 5.26 -13.95
N ARG A 193 25.50 5.16 -14.88
CA ARG A 193 24.08 5.45 -14.65
C ARG A 193 23.38 4.35 -13.86
N PHE A 194 23.46 3.10 -14.33
CA PHE A 194 22.69 2.00 -13.76
C PHE A 194 23.41 1.29 -12.61
N GLY A 195 24.74 1.26 -12.61
CA GLY A 195 25.54 0.61 -11.57
C GLY A 195 25.19 1.07 -10.15
N PRO A 196 25.24 2.39 -9.85
CA PRO A 196 24.88 2.89 -8.53
C PRO A 196 23.44 2.55 -8.12
N ALA A 197 22.48 2.64 -9.05
CA ALA A 197 21.06 2.36 -8.79
C ALA A 197 20.85 0.87 -8.44
N ILE A 198 21.43 -0.05 -9.21
CA ILE A 198 21.43 -1.48 -8.90
C ILE A 198 22.10 -1.73 -7.54
N GLY A 199 23.18 -1.01 -7.23
CA GLY A 199 23.94 -1.23 -6.01
C GLY A 199 23.24 -0.76 -4.74
N ARG A 200 22.18 0.06 -4.86
CA ARG A 200 21.31 0.46 -3.74
C ARG A 200 20.26 -0.60 -3.40
N LEU A 201 20.07 -1.60 -4.25
CA LEU A 201 19.10 -2.66 -3.98
C LEU A 201 19.55 -3.51 -2.78
N PRO A 202 18.61 -4.03 -1.97
CA PRO A 202 18.93 -4.88 -0.84
C PRO A 202 19.68 -6.16 -1.24
N ALA A 203 20.56 -6.65 -0.37
CA ALA A 203 21.46 -7.78 -0.65
C ALA A 203 20.76 -9.05 -1.17
N ALA A 204 19.56 -9.37 -0.65
CA ALA A 204 18.74 -10.50 -1.10
C ALA A 204 18.40 -10.42 -2.59
N LEU A 205 18.16 -9.22 -3.12
CA LEU A 205 17.83 -9.00 -4.52
C LEU A 205 19.06 -9.04 -5.43
N LEU A 206 20.25 -8.83 -4.86
CA LEU A 206 21.53 -8.96 -5.55
C LEU A 206 22.14 -10.37 -5.42
N SER A 207 21.48 -11.30 -4.71
CA SER A 207 22.03 -12.61 -4.37
C SER A 207 22.37 -13.48 -5.58
N ASN A 208 21.59 -13.36 -6.67
CA ASN A 208 21.83 -14.04 -7.95
C ASN A 208 22.34 -13.10 -9.05
N LEU A 209 22.75 -11.87 -8.75
CA LEU A 209 23.32 -10.97 -9.76
C LEU A 209 24.67 -11.50 -10.25
N ARG A 210 24.80 -11.67 -11.57
CA ARG A 210 26.01 -12.12 -12.26
C ARG A 210 26.37 -11.23 -13.43
N GLN A 211 25.35 -10.66 -14.08
CA GLN A 211 25.54 -9.81 -15.26
C GLN A 211 24.46 -8.73 -15.38
N VAL A 212 24.80 -7.66 -16.08
CA VAL A 212 23.84 -6.62 -16.49
C VAL A 212 23.97 -6.42 -17.99
N GLN A 213 22.90 -6.68 -18.74
CA GLN A 213 22.85 -6.52 -20.19
C GLN A 213 22.18 -5.19 -20.51
N ILE A 214 22.90 -4.33 -21.24
CA ILE A 214 22.40 -3.01 -21.62
C ILE A 214 22.39 -2.92 -23.15
N ASN A 215 21.20 -2.70 -23.69
CA ASN A 215 20.96 -2.41 -25.10
C ASN A 215 20.51 -0.95 -25.25
N ALA A 216 20.76 -0.34 -26.40
CA ALA A 216 20.04 0.86 -26.82
C ALA A 216 18.66 0.46 -27.38
N GLY A 217 17.85 1.45 -27.75
CA GLY A 217 16.53 1.24 -28.36
C GLY A 217 15.39 0.96 -27.37
N ASP A 218 14.22 0.75 -27.97
CA ASP A 218 12.92 0.64 -27.29
C ASP A 218 12.62 -0.79 -26.85
N GLY A 219 12.87 -1.09 -25.57
CA GLY A 219 12.49 -2.35 -24.95
C GLY A 219 12.46 -2.25 -23.42
N LEU A 220 11.57 -3.03 -22.82
CA LEU A 220 11.43 -3.02 -21.37
C LEU A 220 12.63 -3.56 -20.62
N PHE A 221 12.69 -3.20 -19.34
CA PHE A 221 13.52 -3.88 -18.36
C PHE A 221 13.14 -5.36 -18.24
N GLY A 222 14.03 -6.14 -17.64
CA GLY A 222 13.76 -7.54 -17.34
C GLY A 222 14.72 -8.14 -16.33
N GLY A 223 14.22 -9.00 -15.47
CA GLY A 223 15.01 -9.90 -14.61
C GLY A 223 15.00 -11.34 -15.11
N SER A 224 16.11 -12.06 -14.90
CA SER A 224 16.19 -13.49 -15.23
C SER A 224 16.95 -14.27 -14.17
N SER A 225 16.22 -15.16 -13.49
CA SER A 225 16.82 -16.11 -12.53
C SER A 225 17.75 -17.13 -13.19
N HIS A 226 17.43 -17.57 -14.41
CA HIS A 226 18.23 -18.55 -15.14
C HIS A 226 19.62 -18.01 -15.50
N THR A 227 19.70 -16.74 -15.94
CA THR A 227 20.99 -16.13 -16.31
C THR A 227 21.65 -15.37 -15.16
N GLY A 228 20.90 -15.07 -14.09
CA GLY A 228 21.36 -14.20 -13.01
C GLY A 228 21.63 -12.79 -13.52
N GLY A 229 20.73 -12.24 -14.31
CA GLY A 229 20.97 -10.96 -14.97
C GLY A 229 19.77 -10.03 -15.05
N LEU A 230 20.11 -8.73 -15.06
CA LEU A 230 19.20 -7.65 -15.39
C LEU A 230 19.38 -7.27 -16.86
N LEU A 231 18.27 -6.97 -17.52
CA LEU A 231 18.16 -6.50 -18.89
C LEU A 231 17.65 -5.06 -18.87
N ILE A 232 18.32 -4.18 -19.59
CA ILE A 232 18.01 -2.76 -19.67
C ILE A 232 18.02 -2.36 -21.15
N HIS A 233 17.00 -1.65 -21.62
CA HIS A 233 17.11 -0.88 -22.86
C HIS A 233 16.97 0.62 -22.56
N THR A 234 17.84 1.44 -23.14
CA THR A 234 18.00 2.83 -22.70
C THR A 234 17.08 3.85 -23.38
N GLU A 235 16.35 3.47 -24.43
CA GLU A 235 15.53 4.40 -25.23
C GLU A 235 14.03 4.09 -25.17
N ASP A 236 13.62 3.21 -24.25
CA ASP A 236 12.22 2.92 -23.95
C ASP A 236 11.58 4.03 -23.09
N ASP A 237 10.30 4.33 -23.35
CA ASP A 237 9.56 5.40 -22.66
C ASP A 237 9.45 5.14 -21.13
N ALA A 238 9.30 3.90 -20.68
CA ALA A 238 9.34 3.57 -19.25
C ALA A 238 10.73 3.76 -18.66
N THR A 239 11.80 3.51 -19.42
CA THR A 239 13.17 3.79 -18.96
C THR A 239 13.41 5.27 -18.78
N ALA A 240 13.04 6.09 -19.78
CA ALA A 240 13.11 7.54 -19.68
C ALA A 240 12.26 8.05 -18.51
N PHE A 241 11.02 7.56 -18.39
CA PHE A 241 10.12 7.93 -17.30
C PHE A 241 10.68 7.55 -15.92
N ALA A 242 11.21 6.34 -15.76
CA ALA A 242 11.78 5.88 -14.50
C ALA A 242 12.96 6.76 -14.08
N ILE A 243 13.83 7.13 -15.01
CA ILE A 243 14.96 8.02 -14.75
C ILE A 243 14.48 9.44 -14.42
N ASP A 244 13.62 10.03 -15.25
CA ASP A 244 13.22 11.44 -15.14
C ASP A 244 12.30 11.70 -13.94
N ARG A 245 11.60 10.67 -13.46
CA ARG A 245 10.64 10.76 -12.36
C ARG A 245 11.13 10.11 -11.07
N GLY A 246 12.32 9.50 -11.09
CA GLY A 246 12.98 8.93 -9.91
C GLY A 246 12.50 7.54 -9.51
N PHE A 247 11.88 6.77 -10.40
CA PHE A 247 11.42 5.40 -10.14
C PHE A 247 12.44 4.31 -10.56
N LEU A 248 13.65 4.69 -10.94
CA LEU A 248 14.63 3.75 -11.49
C LEU A 248 14.92 2.62 -10.50
N GLU A 249 15.16 2.95 -9.24
CA GLU A 249 15.45 1.96 -8.20
C GLU A 249 14.24 1.06 -7.90
N GLU A 250 13.00 1.58 -7.88
CA GLU A 250 11.79 0.77 -7.68
C GLU A 250 11.57 -0.23 -8.83
N VAL A 251 11.80 0.18 -10.07
CA VAL A 251 11.74 -0.70 -11.25
C VAL A 251 12.83 -1.76 -11.16
N LEU A 252 14.08 -1.36 -10.87
CA LEU A 252 15.18 -2.31 -10.74
C LEU A 252 14.98 -3.29 -9.58
N LEU A 253 14.36 -2.85 -8.49
CA LEU A 253 13.99 -3.71 -7.36
C LEU A 253 13.02 -4.81 -7.80
N HIS A 254 11.95 -4.43 -8.49
CA HIS A 254 10.98 -5.36 -9.06
C HIS A 254 11.67 -6.38 -9.99
N GLU A 255 12.51 -5.92 -10.93
CA GLU A 255 13.21 -6.82 -11.84
C GLU A 255 14.24 -7.72 -11.14
N ALA A 256 14.91 -7.21 -10.10
CA ALA A 256 15.83 -8.00 -9.31
C ALA A 256 15.12 -9.06 -8.46
N ALA A 257 13.83 -8.88 -8.14
CA ALA A 257 13.02 -9.92 -7.51
C ALA A 257 12.84 -11.12 -8.45
N HIS A 258 12.56 -10.91 -9.73
CA HIS A 258 12.52 -12.00 -10.72
C HIS A 258 13.85 -12.73 -10.84
N MET A 259 14.95 -11.99 -10.74
CA MET A 259 16.30 -12.55 -10.83
C MET A 259 16.68 -13.40 -9.62
N SER A 260 16.32 -12.97 -8.40
CA SER A 260 16.88 -13.52 -7.17
C SER A 260 15.87 -14.24 -6.27
N LEU A 261 14.58 -13.93 -6.35
CA LEU A 261 13.58 -14.39 -5.39
C LEU A 261 12.52 -15.33 -5.97
N ASP A 262 12.14 -15.21 -7.24
CA ASP A 262 11.07 -16.03 -7.81
C ASP A 262 11.32 -17.53 -7.63
N MET A 263 12.53 -18.00 -7.93
CA MET A 263 12.91 -19.41 -7.76
C MET A 263 12.87 -19.90 -6.31
N LEU A 264 12.91 -18.99 -5.33
CA LEU A 264 12.85 -19.33 -3.91
C LEU A 264 11.42 -19.38 -3.40
N TYR A 265 10.54 -18.51 -3.91
CA TYR A 265 9.25 -18.22 -3.27
C TYR A 265 8.03 -18.48 -4.15
N ALA A 266 8.06 -18.15 -5.44
CA ALA A 266 6.85 -18.01 -6.28
C ALA A 266 5.99 -19.28 -6.32
N ASP A 267 6.64 -20.46 -6.35
CA ASP A 267 5.97 -21.76 -6.39
C ASP A 267 5.96 -22.49 -5.03
N SER A 268 6.42 -21.84 -3.95
CA SER A 268 6.46 -22.48 -2.64
C SER A 268 5.05 -22.62 -2.05
N ALA A 269 4.77 -23.76 -1.39
CA ALA A 269 3.46 -24.03 -0.80
C ALA A 269 3.06 -22.97 0.24
N ASP A 270 4.02 -22.51 1.03
CA ASP A 270 3.82 -21.47 2.05
C ASP A 270 3.50 -20.10 1.43
N TRP A 271 4.13 -19.74 0.30
CA TRP A 271 3.80 -18.50 -0.42
C TRP A 271 2.39 -18.54 -0.99
N LEU A 272 2.03 -19.65 -1.65
CA LEU A 272 0.69 -19.84 -2.21
C LEU A 272 -0.39 -19.84 -1.12
N ALA A 273 -0.09 -20.41 0.05
CA ALA A 273 -0.97 -20.37 1.22
C ALA A 273 -1.14 -18.93 1.76
N ALA A 274 -0.05 -18.16 1.84
CA ALA A 274 -0.11 -16.75 2.25
C ALA A 274 -0.93 -15.91 1.26
N ALA A 275 -0.71 -16.08 -0.05
CA ALA A 275 -1.50 -15.40 -1.08
C ALA A 275 -3.00 -15.76 -1.01
N ALA A 276 -3.32 -17.03 -0.76
CA ALA A 276 -4.70 -17.48 -0.57
C ALA A 276 -5.35 -16.92 0.71
N ALA A 277 -4.59 -16.83 1.81
CA ALA A 277 -5.05 -16.25 3.08
C ALA A 277 -5.30 -14.73 2.98
N ASP A 278 -4.53 -14.02 2.15
CA ASP A 278 -4.79 -12.62 1.83
C ASP A 278 -6.10 -12.45 1.05
N GLY A 279 -6.37 -13.34 0.09
CA GLY A 279 -7.57 -13.29 -0.74
C GLY A 279 -7.64 -12.10 -1.71
N VAL A 280 -6.57 -11.30 -1.80
CA VAL A 280 -6.40 -10.13 -2.68
C VAL A 280 -4.92 -9.98 -3.03
N TYR A 281 -4.61 -9.42 -4.19
CA TYR A 281 -3.23 -9.11 -4.60
C TYR A 281 -2.90 -7.64 -4.37
N ILE A 282 -1.62 -7.33 -4.18
CA ILE A 282 -1.17 -5.95 -3.97
C ILE A 282 -1.38 -5.07 -5.20
N SER A 283 -1.39 -5.67 -6.41
CA SER A 283 -1.64 -4.96 -7.65
C SER A 283 -2.46 -5.78 -8.66
N GLU A 284 -3.07 -5.09 -9.63
CA GLU A 284 -3.73 -5.70 -10.79
C GLU A 284 -2.74 -6.58 -11.56
N TYR A 285 -1.49 -6.13 -11.71
CA TYR A 285 -0.45 -6.89 -12.40
C TYR A 285 -0.11 -8.21 -11.68
N ALA A 286 0.05 -8.18 -10.35
CA ALA A 286 0.21 -9.38 -9.53
C ALA A 286 -1.01 -10.32 -9.64
N ARG A 287 -2.23 -9.78 -9.63
CA ARG A 287 -3.47 -10.57 -9.79
C ARG A 287 -3.55 -11.27 -11.14
N ASP A 288 -3.21 -10.55 -12.21
CA ASP A 288 -3.39 -11.04 -13.58
C ASP A 288 -2.27 -12.03 -13.96
N TYR A 289 -1.10 -11.94 -13.33
CA TYR A 289 0.07 -12.81 -13.58
C TYR A 289 0.71 -13.35 -12.28
N PRO A 290 -0.02 -14.07 -11.41
CA PRO A 290 0.41 -14.35 -10.04
C PRO A 290 1.65 -15.25 -9.95
N GLN A 291 1.83 -16.17 -10.90
CA GLN A 291 3.00 -17.05 -10.96
C GLN A 291 4.29 -16.34 -11.36
N ARG A 292 4.18 -15.12 -11.89
CA ARG A 292 5.31 -14.33 -12.37
C ARG A 292 5.53 -13.09 -11.52
N GLU A 293 4.46 -12.37 -11.19
CA GLU A 293 4.54 -10.99 -10.69
C GLU A 293 4.26 -10.83 -9.20
N ASP A 294 3.62 -11.81 -8.55
CA ASP A 294 3.16 -11.64 -7.17
C ASP A 294 4.31 -11.42 -6.19
N VAL A 295 5.41 -12.18 -6.33
CA VAL A 295 6.61 -12.01 -5.50
C VAL A 295 7.27 -10.66 -5.74
N ALA A 296 7.48 -10.28 -7.01
CA ALA A 296 8.14 -9.04 -7.39
C ALA A 296 7.37 -7.78 -6.94
N GLU A 297 6.05 -7.81 -7.09
CA GLU A 297 5.17 -6.74 -6.65
C GLU A 297 5.07 -6.66 -5.13
N SER A 298 4.98 -7.82 -4.45
CA SER A 298 4.84 -7.87 -3.00
C SER A 298 6.14 -7.52 -2.25
N ILE A 299 7.31 -7.91 -2.76
CA ILE A 299 8.58 -7.66 -2.05
C ILE A 299 8.95 -6.18 -2.01
N LEU A 300 8.64 -5.43 -3.07
CA LEU A 300 8.83 -3.97 -3.09
C LEU A 300 8.05 -3.30 -1.97
N MET A 301 6.78 -3.69 -1.81
CA MET A 301 5.91 -3.15 -0.78
C MET A 301 6.27 -3.64 0.63
N TYR A 302 6.69 -4.90 0.78
CA TYR A 302 7.24 -5.42 2.03
C TYR A 302 8.48 -4.62 2.46
N PHE A 303 9.42 -4.39 1.54
CA PHE A 303 10.61 -3.59 1.80
C PHE A 303 10.22 -2.19 2.29
N ALA A 304 9.27 -1.55 1.59
CA ALA A 304 8.79 -0.23 1.93
C ALA A 304 8.23 -0.15 3.36
N VAL A 305 7.36 -1.10 3.76
CA VAL A 305 6.72 -1.06 5.09
C VAL A 305 7.62 -1.52 6.24
N ARG A 306 8.62 -2.38 5.98
CA ARG A 306 9.47 -2.93 7.05
C ARG A 306 10.81 -2.21 7.22
N TYR A 307 11.38 -1.68 6.16
CA TYR A 307 12.76 -1.16 6.17
C TYR A 307 12.82 0.35 5.99
N VAL A 308 11.86 0.93 5.27
CA VAL A 308 11.79 2.38 5.03
C VAL A 308 10.39 2.96 5.26
N PRO A 309 9.68 2.60 6.35
CA PRO A 309 8.27 3.00 6.55
C PRO A 309 8.07 4.51 6.61
N ASP A 310 9.08 5.27 7.07
CA ASP A 310 9.03 6.74 7.13
C ASP A 310 8.98 7.41 5.74
N ARG A 311 9.20 6.65 4.67
CA ARG A 311 9.11 7.12 3.28
C ARG A 311 7.71 6.93 2.69
N LEU A 312 6.79 6.30 3.43
CA LEU A 312 5.40 6.13 3.04
C LEU A 312 4.54 7.16 3.75
N THR A 313 3.49 7.64 3.06
CA THR A 313 2.40 8.28 3.79
C THR A 313 1.71 7.22 4.64
N PRO A 314 1.10 7.61 5.78
CA PRO A 314 0.46 6.63 6.61
C PRO A 314 -0.70 5.90 5.91
N GLU A 315 -1.42 6.57 5.00
CA GLU A 315 -2.50 5.96 4.19
C GLU A 315 -1.95 4.87 3.29
N LEU A 316 -0.80 5.12 2.63
CA LEU A 316 -0.17 4.16 1.74
C LEU A 316 0.37 2.97 2.52
N HIS A 317 1.05 3.24 3.65
CA HIS A 317 1.49 2.18 4.56
C HIS A 317 0.31 1.30 5.01
N TRP A 318 -0.79 1.92 5.46
CA TRP A 318 -1.99 1.20 5.87
C TRP A 318 -2.60 0.38 4.74
N LEU A 319 -2.72 0.96 3.55
CA LEU A 319 -3.26 0.27 2.38
C LEU A 319 -2.43 -0.98 2.04
N ILE A 320 -1.10 -0.89 2.09
CA ILE A 320 -0.22 -2.04 1.86
C ILE A 320 -0.40 -3.13 2.92
N VAL A 321 -0.26 -2.77 4.20
CA VAL A 321 -0.29 -3.77 5.30
C VAL A 321 -1.65 -4.42 5.46
N THR A 322 -2.72 -3.74 5.07
CA THR A 322 -4.07 -4.33 5.04
C THR A 322 -4.37 -5.07 3.76
N THR A 323 -3.69 -4.83 2.64
CA THR A 323 -3.98 -5.58 1.41
C THR A 323 -3.36 -6.98 1.48
N ILE A 324 -2.06 -7.10 1.80
CA ILE A 324 -1.31 -8.37 1.76
C ILE A 324 -0.67 -8.79 3.10
N PRO A 325 -1.43 -8.78 4.21
CA PRO A 325 -0.88 -9.00 5.55
C PRO A 325 -0.16 -10.35 5.73
N ASN A 326 -0.66 -11.43 5.12
CA ASN A 326 -0.07 -12.77 5.24
C ASN A 326 1.21 -12.90 4.42
N ARG A 327 1.29 -12.27 3.23
CA ARG A 327 2.56 -12.22 2.48
C ARG A 327 3.63 -11.38 3.16
N ILE A 328 3.24 -10.30 3.84
CA ILE A 328 4.17 -9.56 4.71
C ILE A 328 4.68 -10.46 5.85
N ALA A 329 3.77 -11.17 6.54
CA ALA A 329 4.15 -12.12 7.58
C ALA A 329 5.04 -13.26 7.07
N TYR A 330 4.80 -13.75 5.86
CA TYR A 330 5.64 -14.73 5.18
C TYR A 330 7.07 -14.20 5.02
N PHE A 331 7.24 -12.96 4.53
CA PHE A 331 8.59 -12.38 4.41
C PHE A 331 9.24 -12.08 5.77
N ASP A 332 8.48 -11.69 6.79
CA ASP A 332 8.97 -11.55 8.17
C ASP A 332 9.53 -12.88 8.71
N GLU A 333 8.92 -14.01 8.34
CA GLU A 333 9.40 -15.35 8.67
C GLU A 333 10.66 -15.73 7.89
N LYS A 334 10.65 -15.52 6.56
CA LYS A 334 11.77 -15.92 5.70
C LYS A 334 13.02 -15.05 5.88
N ARG A 335 12.85 -13.80 6.35
CA ARG A 335 13.91 -12.83 6.64
C ARG A 335 14.95 -12.71 5.51
N PRO A 336 14.53 -12.34 4.28
CA PRO A 336 15.49 -12.01 3.24
C PRO A 336 16.50 -10.97 3.73
N ASP A 337 17.77 -11.12 3.38
CA ASP A 337 18.83 -10.18 3.76
C ASP A 337 18.61 -8.82 3.08
N MET A 338 18.05 -7.87 3.82
CA MET A 338 17.77 -6.54 3.31
C MET A 338 18.90 -5.54 3.58
N SER A 339 20.09 -6.01 3.97
CA SER A 339 21.23 -5.11 4.16
C SER A 339 21.54 -4.31 2.89
N PRO A 340 22.02 -3.05 3.04
CA PRO A 340 22.40 -2.37 4.29
C PRO A 340 21.22 -1.74 5.04
N PHE A 341 19.98 -1.92 4.60
CA PHE A 341 18.82 -1.37 5.30
C PHE A 341 18.56 -2.13 6.60
N ALA A 342 18.35 -1.38 7.68
CA ALA A 342 18.00 -1.95 8.97
C ALA A 342 16.49 -2.18 9.03
N LEU A 343 16.08 -3.30 9.65
CA LEU A 343 14.68 -3.52 9.96
C LEU A 343 14.22 -2.44 10.95
N THR A 344 13.20 -1.68 10.58
CA THR A 344 12.64 -0.66 11.47
C THR A 344 11.74 -1.36 12.48
N SER A 345 12.13 -1.37 13.76
CA SER A 345 11.39 -2.03 14.83
C SER A 345 10.10 -1.30 15.25
N SER A 346 9.62 -0.35 14.45
CA SER A 346 8.41 0.38 14.79
C SER A 346 7.22 -0.58 14.71
N PRO A 347 6.43 -0.70 15.80
CA PRO A 347 5.05 -1.15 15.66
C PRO A 347 4.40 -0.29 14.59
N LEU A 348 3.53 -0.88 13.77
CA LEU A 348 2.69 -0.20 12.79
C LEU A 348 2.20 1.14 13.36
N ALA A 349 2.88 2.25 13.03
CA ALA A 349 2.42 3.55 13.45
C ALA A 349 1.19 3.80 12.57
N ALA A 350 0.01 3.70 13.19
CA ALA A 350 -1.20 3.98 12.46
C ALA A 350 -1.18 5.44 11.97
N PRO A 351 -1.87 5.73 10.86
CA PRO A 351 -2.06 7.09 10.40
C PRO A 351 -2.54 8.04 11.49
N ASP A 352 -1.99 9.25 11.48
CA ASP A 352 -2.70 10.37 12.07
C ASP A 352 -3.97 10.61 11.23
N LEU A 353 -5.12 10.33 11.83
CA LEU A 353 -6.44 10.42 11.20
C LEU A 353 -6.78 11.86 10.78
N GLU A 354 -6.14 12.89 11.35
CA GLU A 354 -6.28 14.28 10.88
C GLU A 354 -5.57 14.51 9.55
N THR A 355 -4.55 13.70 9.24
CA THR A 355 -3.78 13.74 7.98
C THR A 355 -4.30 12.76 6.92
N MET A 356 -5.13 11.76 7.32
CA MET A 356 -5.82 10.85 6.41
C MET A 356 -6.84 11.60 5.55
N ARG A 357 -6.38 12.10 4.41
CA ARG A 357 -7.27 12.51 3.33
C ARG A 357 -7.75 11.24 2.63
N PRO A 358 -9.05 11.11 2.30
CA PRO A 358 -9.49 10.01 1.45
C PRO A 358 -8.61 10.02 0.20
N LEU A 359 -7.97 8.88 -0.12
CA LEU A 359 -7.34 8.71 -1.42
C LEU A 359 -8.38 9.17 -2.44
N PRO A 360 -8.08 10.20 -3.25
CA PRO A 360 -9.05 10.70 -4.22
C PRO A 360 -9.65 9.51 -4.97
N ARG A 361 -10.93 9.55 -5.34
CA ARG A 361 -11.48 8.55 -6.28
C ARG A 361 -10.71 8.51 -7.62
N THR A 362 -9.83 9.50 -7.83
CA THR A 362 -8.90 9.67 -8.95
C THR A 362 -7.44 9.37 -8.57
N TRP A 363 -7.15 8.89 -7.36
CA TRP A 363 -5.83 8.37 -7.02
C TRP A 363 -5.66 7.10 -7.83
N ARG A 364 -5.08 7.29 -9.00
CA ARG A 364 -4.41 6.23 -9.70
C ARG A 364 -2.98 6.28 -9.15
N PRO A 365 -2.36 5.14 -8.75
CA PRO A 365 -0.90 5.09 -8.86
C PRO A 365 -0.54 5.63 -10.24
N PHE A 366 0.56 6.40 -10.37
CA PHE A 366 0.95 7.06 -11.62
C PHE A 366 0.53 6.16 -12.76
N GLU A 367 -0.34 6.63 -13.67
CA GLU A 367 -0.77 5.80 -14.79
C GLU A 367 0.50 5.34 -15.48
N ALA A 368 0.92 4.11 -15.17
CA ALA A 368 2.03 3.49 -15.82
C ALA A 368 1.64 3.63 -17.29
N PRO A 369 2.52 4.19 -18.14
CA PRO A 369 2.20 4.16 -19.55
C PRO A 369 1.87 2.69 -19.86
N LEU A 370 0.89 2.42 -20.74
CA LEU A 370 0.26 1.09 -20.99
C LEU A 370 1.22 -0.09 -21.30
N ILE A 371 2.51 0.19 -21.21
CA ILE A 371 3.74 -0.56 -21.33
C ILE A 371 3.67 -2.00 -20.78
N TRP A 372 3.09 -2.25 -19.61
CA TRP A 372 3.05 -3.61 -19.03
C TRP A 372 1.87 -4.48 -19.50
N ARG A 373 1.00 -3.99 -20.40
CA ARG A 373 -0.13 -4.77 -20.95
C ARG A 373 0.20 -5.57 -22.22
N ARG A 374 1.47 -5.96 -22.45
CA ARG A 374 1.87 -6.74 -23.63
C ARG A 374 2.45 -8.10 -23.30
#